data_AF-A0A845XE26-F1
#
_entry.id   AF-A0A845XE26-F1
#
_cell.length_a   1.000
_cell.length_b   1.000
_cell.length_c   1.000
_cell.angle_alpha   90.00
_cell.angle_beta   90.00
_cell.angle_gamma   90.00
#
_symmetry.space_group_name_H-M   'P 1'
#
loop_
_entity.id
_entity.type
_entity.pdbx_description
1 polymer ?
#
loop_
_entity_poly.entity_id
_entity_poly.type
_entity_poly.pdbx_seq_one_letter_code
_entity_poly.pdbx_strand_id
1 'polypeptide(L)'
;PAGPVEITITADQDSEISLDGETFDNEVVVSLTDTTPTTITVQALDDTIVEGDHNTTISYAITNTGDSDKYPDTLDIPATEITITDNDADAAGQILISEISPLTEGGEAQEYTIALDTVPAGPVEITITADQDSEISLDGETFDNEVVVSLTDTTPTTITVQALDDTIVEGDHNTTISYAITNTGDEVKYPDTLIIPVTEITITDNDAVVP
;
A
#
# COMPACT_ATOMS: atom_id res chain seq x y z
N PRO A 1 37.94 31.17 -15.01
CA PRO A 1 38.87 30.41 -15.89
C PRO A 1 39.62 31.42 -16.78
N ALA A 2 40.75 31.04 -17.38
CA ALA A 2 41.52 31.93 -18.27
C ALA A 2 40.81 32.15 -19.64
N GLY A 3 39.80 31.34 -19.95
CA GLY A 3 38.84 31.48 -21.06
C GLY A 3 37.49 30.85 -20.66
N PRO A 4 36.44 30.94 -21.49
CA PRO A 4 35.14 30.33 -21.18
C PRO A 4 35.25 28.81 -21.03
N VAL A 5 34.53 28.23 -20.07
CA VAL A 5 34.40 26.78 -19.89
C VAL A 5 32.91 26.43 -19.95
N GLU A 6 32.53 25.58 -20.90
CA GLU A 6 31.16 25.08 -21.04
C GLU A 6 31.07 23.71 -20.36
N ILE A 7 30.12 23.61 -19.43
CA ILE A 7 29.83 22.38 -18.70
C ILE A 7 28.40 21.97 -19.07
N THR A 8 28.28 20.77 -19.63
CA THR A 8 26.99 20.10 -19.76
C THR A 8 26.66 19.44 -18.44
N ILE A 9 25.50 19.79 -17.88
CA ILE A 9 24.92 19.15 -16.71
C ILE A 9 23.77 18.28 -17.22
N THR A 10 23.70 17.04 -16.75
CA THR A 10 22.68 16.08 -17.15
C THR A 10 22.04 15.47 -15.91
N ALA A 11 20.71 15.60 -15.82
CA ALA A 11 19.87 14.88 -14.87
C ALA A 11 19.51 13.50 -15.45
N ASP A 12 19.27 12.52 -14.59
CA ASP A 12 18.74 11.24 -15.02
C ASP A 12 17.23 11.31 -15.29
N GLN A 13 16.57 10.16 -15.28
CA GLN A 13 15.15 10.05 -15.58
C GLN A 13 14.23 10.49 -14.45
N ASP A 14 14.75 10.73 -13.24
CA ASP A 14 13.93 10.96 -12.04
C ASP A 14 13.97 12.45 -11.60
N SER A 15 14.77 13.28 -12.29
CA SER A 15 14.82 14.72 -12.03
C SER A 15 15.04 15.55 -13.29
N GLU A 16 14.74 16.84 -13.16
CA GLU A 16 15.01 17.85 -14.17
C GLU A 16 15.71 19.06 -13.56
N ILE A 17 16.45 19.80 -14.40
CA ILE A 17 17.36 20.86 -13.99
C ILE A 17 17.12 22.17 -14.73
N SER A 18 17.40 23.29 -14.06
CA SER A 18 17.16 24.62 -14.61
C SER A 18 18.24 25.63 -14.20
N LEU A 19 18.60 26.52 -15.13
CA LEU A 19 19.49 27.66 -14.89
C LEU A 19 18.74 28.95 -14.53
N ASP A 20 17.47 29.06 -14.92
CA ASP A 20 16.64 30.25 -14.67
C ASP A 20 15.61 30.04 -13.56
N GLY A 21 15.40 28.79 -13.14
CA GLY A 21 14.41 28.38 -12.14
C GLY A 21 12.98 28.26 -12.68
N GLU A 22 12.78 28.40 -13.98
CA GLU A 22 11.46 28.42 -14.62
C GLU A 22 11.34 27.36 -15.72
N THR A 23 12.37 27.21 -16.55
CA THR A 23 12.43 26.21 -17.62
C THR A 23 13.31 25.07 -17.19
N PHE A 24 12.74 23.87 -17.13
CA PHE A 24 13.45 22.65 -16.74
C PHE A 24 13.66 21.74 -17.95
N ASP A 25 14.79 21.05 -17.97
CA ASP A 25 15.20 20.09 -18.98
C ASP A 25 16.08 19.02 -18.32
N ASN A 26 16.30 17.89 -19.00
CA ASN A 26 17.22 16.85 -18.53
C ASN A 26 18.67 17.21 -18.83
N GLU A 27 18.93 18.15 -19.74
CA GLU A 27 20.25 18.62 -20.08
C GLU A 27 20.31 20.16 -20.16
N VAL A 28 21.26 20.77 -19.45
CA VAL A 28 21.54 22.21 -19.57
C VAL A 28 23.03 22.44 -19.73
N VAL A 29 23.39 23.50 -20.46
CA VAL A 29 24.80 23.91 -20.65
C VAL A 29 25.04 25.23 -19.94
N VAL A 30 26.00 25.24 -19.01
CA VAL A 30 26.45 26.46 -18.34
C VAL A 30 27.80 26.90 -18.91
N SER A 31 27.92 28.21 -19.24
CA SER A 31 29.18 28.82 -19.68
C SER A 31 29.78 29.67 -18.56
N LEU A 32 30.89 29.20 -17.98
CA LEU A 32 31.59 29.89 -16.90
C LEU A 32 32.76 30.72 -17.47
N THR A 33 32.72 32.03 -17.28
CA THR A 33 33.78 32.95 -17.72
C THR A 33 34.65 33.45 -16.56
N ASP A 34 34.17 33.32 -15.32
CA ASP A 34 34.90 33.65 -14.10
C ASP A 34 34.69 32.55 -13.04
N THR A 35 34.99 32.84 -11.77
CA THR A 35 34.85 31.89 -10.67
C THR A 35 33.68 32.23 -9.74
N THR A 36 32.74 33.06 -10.20
CA THR A 36 31.51 33.30 -9.45
C THR A 36 30.65 32.02 -9.50
N PRO A 37 30.08 31.57 -8.37
CA PRO A 37 29.22 30.40 -8.37
C PRO A 37 27.96 30.63 -9.20
N THR A 38 27.61 29.66 -10.03
CA THR A 38 26.31 29.58 -10.71
C THR A 38 25.44 28.58 -9.97
N THR A 39 24.19 28.95 -9.70
CA THR A 39 23.20 28.06 -9.10
C THR A 39 22.46 27.31 -10.20
N ILE A 40 22.26 26.01 -9.98
CA ILE A 40 21.38 25.15 -10.78
C ILE A 40 20.24 24.75 -9.86
N THR A 41 19.01 24.94 -10.31
CA THR A 41 17.82 24.45 -9.62
C THR A 41 17.57 23.02 -10.09
N VAL A 42 17.28 22.13 -9.15
CA VAL A 42 16.95 20.71 -9.42
C VAL A 42 15.59 20.45 -8.81
N GLN A 43 14.72 19.74 -9.53
CA GLN A 43 13.47 19.23 -8.98
C GLN A 43 13.24 17.79 -9.43
N ALA A 44 12.55 17.01 -8.58
CA ALA A 44 12.10 15.67 -8.94
C ALA A 44 11.01 15.76 -10.02
N LEU A 45 10.91 14.73 -10.85
CA LEU A 45 9.75 14.58 -11.72
C LEU A 45 8.56 14.09 -10.87
N ASP A 46 7.48 14.86 -10.86
CA ASP A 46 6.23 14.52 -10.16
C ASP A 46 5.40 13.62 -11.07
N ASP A 47 5.05 12.43 -10.60
CA ASP A 47 4.14 11.54 -11.30
C ASP A 47 2.99 11.01 -10.42
N THR A 48 2.56 9.77 -10.60
CA THR A 48 1.48 9.15 -9.80
C THR A 48 1.84 7.71 -9.39
N ILE A 49 3.11 7.32 -9.52
CA ILE A 49 3.62 5.99 -9.29
C ILE A 49 4.23 5.99 -7.89
N VAL A 50 3.78 5.06 -7.05
CA VAL A 50 4.41 4.87 -5.75
C VAL A 50 5.75 4.15 -5.93
N GLU A 51 6.82 4.86 -5.64
CA GLU A 51 8.21 4.41 -5.77
C GLU A 51 8.91 4.30 -4.41
N GLY A 52 8.41 5.03 -3.41
CA GLY A 52 9.08 5.22 -2.13
C GLY A 52 10.35 6.07 -2.25
N ASP A 53 11.13 6.12 -1.17
CA ASP A 53 12.39 6.87 -1.15
C ASP A 53 13.40 6.27 -2.14
N HIS A 54 13.83 7.08 -3.10
CA HIS A 54 14.81 6.71 -4.11
C HIS A 54 15.79 7.85 -4.38
N ASN A 55 16.75 7.65 -5.28
CA ASN A 55 17.80 8.62 -5.56
C ASN A 55 17.83 9.00 -7.03
N THR A 56 18.07 10.28 -7.30
CA THR A 56 18.43 10.81 -8.62
C THR A 56 19.90 11.23 -8.65
N THR A 57 20.48 11.20 -9.84
CA THR A 57 21.88 11.55 -10.11
C THR A 57 21.99 12.72 -11.07
N ILE A 58 22.77 13.73 -10.68
CA ILE A 58 23.17 14.84 -11.55
C ILE A 58 24.64 14.67 -11.94
N SER A 59 24.90 14.54 -13.24
CA SER A 59 26.25 14.37 -13.80
C SER A 59 26.74 15.62 -14.52
N TYR A 60 28.07 15.75 -14.65
CA TYR A 60 28.71 16.95 -15.20
C TYR A 60 29.82 16.56 -16.16
N ALA A 61 29.90 17.24 -17.30
CA ALA A 61 30.99 17.07 -18.26
C ALA A 61 31.43 18.42 -18.83
N ILE A 62 32.74 18.67 -18.86
CA ILE A 62 33.28 19.82 -19.61
C ILE A 62 33.23 19.45 -21.09
N THR A 63 32.41 20.15 -21.86
CA THR A 63 32.22 19.89 -23.29
C THR A 63 33.00 20.85 -24.18
N ASN A 64 33.40 22.01 -23.63
CA ASN A 64 34.25 22.99 -24.31
C ASN A 64 35.04 23.81 -23.29
N THR A 65 36.29 24.16 -23.61
CA THR A 65 37.17 24.87 -22.67
C THR A 65 38.16 25.78 -23.39
N GLY A 66 38.23 27.03 -22.94
CA GLY A 66 39.27 27.99 -23.27
C GLY A 66 40.44 27.98 -22.27
N ASP A 67 40.44 27.07 -21.30
CA ASP A 67 41.42 26.96 -20.21
C ASP A 67 41.75 25.47 -19.96
N SER A 68 42.18 24.76 -21.02
CA SER A 68 42.42 23.31 -21.01
C SER A 68 43.49 22.85 -20.03
N ASP A 69 44.45 23.71 -19.69
CA ASP A 69 45.51 23.40 -18.74
C ASP A 69 44.96 23.17 -17.32
N LYS A 70 43.84 23.81 -16.99
CA LYS A 70 43.19 23.72 -15.68
C LYS A 70 41.86 22.97 -15.71
N TYR A 71 41.12 23.07 -16.80
CA TYR A 71 39.78 22.51 -16.99
C TYR A 71 39.72 21.75 -18.32
N PRO A 72 40.41 20.61 -18.45
CA PRO A 72 40.33 19.77 -19.65
C PRO A 72 38.95 19.11 -19.76
N ASP A 73 38.54 18.78 -20.99
CA ASP A 73 37.32 18.01 -21.30
C ASP A 73 37.35 16.55 -20.80
N THR A 74 38.52 16.08 -20.38
CA THR A 74 38.74 14.77 -19.75
C THR A 74 38.72 14.81 -18.22
N LEU A 75 38.44 15.97 -17.63
CA LEU A 75 38.34 16.09 -16.17
C LEU A 75 37.14 15.30 -15.67
N ASP A 76 37.39 14.34 -14.79
CA ASP A 76 36.35 13.59 -14.09
C ASP A 76 35.72 14.48 -13.01
N ILE A 77 34.42 14.75 -13.13
CA ILE A 77 33.65 15.53 -12.17
C ILE A 77 32.67 14.56 -11.50
N PRO A 78 32.79 14.33 -10.18
CA PRO A 78 31.88 13.44 -9.47
C PRO A 78 30.43 13.89 -9.62
N ALA A 79 29.55 12.93 -9.90
CA ALA A 79 28.12 13.16 -9.92
C ALA A 79 27.59 13.47 -8.51
N THR A 80 26.49 14.20 -8.44
CA THR A 80 25.75 14.47 -7.22
C THR A 80 24.58 13.51 -7.12
N GLU A 81 24.47 12.80 -5.99
CA GLU A 81 23.31 11.94 -5.67
C GLU A 81 22.39 12.72 -4.73
N ILE A 82 21.09 12.74 -5.04
CA ILE A 82 20.05 13.44 -4.29
C ILE A 82 18.94 12.44 -3.98
N THR A 83 18.51 12.38 -2.72
CA THR A 83 17.36 11.56 -2.33
C THR A 83 16.06 12.29 -2.67
N ILE A 84 15.16 11.60 -3.36
CA ILE A 84 13.78 11.97 -3.64
C ILE A 84 12.90 11.26 -2.62
N THR A 85 12.07 12.02 -1.93
CA THR A 85 10.97 11.49 -1.11
C THR A 85 9.73 11.47 -1.96
N ASP A 86 9.24 10.27 -2.27
CA ASP A 86 7.99 10.07 -2.99
C ASP A 86 6.81 10.68 -2.21
N ASN A 87 5.97 11.42 -2.92
CA ASN A 87 4.79 12.11 -2.40
C ASN A 87 3.48 11.41 -2.81
N ASP A 88 3.54 10.30 -3.54
CA ASP A 88 2.37 9.53 -3.90
C ASP A 88 1.92 8.60 -2.77
N ALA A 89 0.60 8.54 -2.57
CA ALA A 89 0.00 7.68 -1.56
C ALA A 89 -0.25 6.28 -2.14
N ASP A 90 0.25 5.24 -1.46
CA ASP A 90 -0.17 3.88 -1.76
C ASP A 90 -1.66 3.71 -1.42
N ALA A 91 -2.40 3.12 -2.35
CA ALA A 91 -3.81 2.85 -2.15
C ALA A 91 -3.98 1.76 -1.09
N ALA A 92 -4.96 1.92 -0.20
CA ALA A 92 -5.32 0.87 0.74
C ALA A 92 -5.65 -0.43 0.00
N GLY A 93 -5.25 -1.56 0.58
CA GLY A 93 -5.60 -2.90 0.14
C GLY A 93 -7.03 -3.27 0.48
N GLN A 94 -7.35 -4.54 0.26
CA GLN A 94 -8.68 -5.11 0.47
C GLN A 94 -8.59 -6.39 1.31
N ILE A 95 -9.62 -6.57 2.13
CA ILE A 95 -9.89 -7.85 2.79
C ILE A 95 -10.84 -8.64 1.90
N LEU A 96 -10.39 -9.81 1.47
CA LEU A 96 -11.15 -10.72 0.62
C LEU A 96 -11.89 -11.72 1.51
N ILE A 97 -13.21 -11.76 1.38
CA ILE A 97 -14.08 -12.71 2.10
C ILE A 97 -14.82 -13.54 1.07
N SER A 98 -14.76 -14.87 1.18
CA SER A 98 -15.50 -15.75 0.27
C SER A 98 -16.98 -15.83 0.64
N GLU A 99 -17.81 -16.23 -0.32
CA GLU A 99 -19.23 -16.47 -0.08
C GLU A 99 -19.43 -17.55 1.00
N ILE A 100 -20.50 -17.40 1.78
CA ILE A 100 -20.93 -18.32 2.83
C ILE A 100 -22.26 -18.94 2.41
N SER A 101 -22.38 -20.26 2.57
CA SER A 101 -23.67 -20.93 2.30
C SER A 101 -24.70 -20.59 3.39
N PRO A 102 -26.01 -20.63 3.07
CA PRO A 102 -27.07 -20.52 4.07
C PRO A 102 -26.90 -21.52 5.22
N LEU A 103 -27.37 -21.13 6.40
CA LEU A 103 -27.31 -21.93 7.61
C LEU A 103 -28.70 -22.51 7.95
N THR A 104 -28.70 -23.48 8.86
CA THR A 104 -29.91 -24.04 9.46
C THR A 104 -29.62 -24.23 10.94
N GLU A 105 -30.56 -23.85 11.80
CA GLU A 105 -30.43 -24.10 13.25
C GLU A 105 -30.30 -25.59 13.52
N GLY A 106 -29.37 -25.97 14.41
CA GLY A 106 -29.02 -27.37 14.68
C GLY A 106 -28.45 -28.12 13.46
N GLY A 107 -28.15 -27.41 12.38
CA GLY A 107 -27.60 -27.94 11.13
C GLY A 107 -26.07 -28.02 11.12
N GLU A 108 -25.52 -28.35 9.95
CA GLU A 108 -24.07 -28.40 9.76
C GLU A 108 -23.48 -26.99 9.63
N ALA A 109 -22.34 -26.78 10.28
CA ALA A 109 -21.55 -25.57 10.13
C ALA A 109 -21.07 -25.40 8.67
N GLN A 110 -20.89 -24.16 8.25
CA GLN A 110 -20.37 -23.80 6.94
C GLN A 110 -18.98 -23.18 7.07
N GLU A 111 -18.18 -23.30 6.02
CA GLU A 111 -16.85 -22.70 5.96
C GLU A 111 -16.83 -21.52 5.00
N TYR A 112 -16.05 -20.52 5.35
CA TYR A 112 -15.65 -19.43 4.47
C TYR A 112 -14.20 -19.06 4.71
N THR A 113 -13.66 -18.17 3.90
CA THR A 113 -12.27 -17.75 4.00
C THR A 113 -12.14 -16.25 4.07
N ILE A 114 -11.11 -15.80 4.79
CA ILE A 114 -10.66 -14.43 4.86
C ILE A 114 -9.20 -14.34 4.42
N ALA A 115 -8.86 -13.35 3.59
CA ALA A 115 -7.51 -13.15 3.08
C ALA A 115 -7.20 -11.66 2.84
N LEU A 116 -5.91 -11.33 2.78
CA LEU A 116 -5.41 -10.05 2.29
C LEU A 116 -5.24 -10.08 0.76
N ASP A 117 -5.51 -8.99 0.05
CA ASP A 117 -5.32 -8.92 -1.41
C ASP A 117 -3.84 -8.74 -1.84
N THR A 118 -3.01 -8.22 -0.94
CA THR A 118 -1.57 -8.02 -1.12
C THR A 118 -0.78 -8.43 0.14
N VAL A 119 0.49 -8.81 -0.03
CA VAL A 119 1.35 -9.18 1.11
C VAL A 119 1.59 -7.93 1.97
N PRO A 120 1.26 -7.94 3.27
CA PRO A 120 1.40 -6.77 4.12
C PRO A 120 2.85 -6.56 4.57
N ALA A 121 3.21 -5.32 4.90
CA ALA A 121 4.51 -4.97 5.51
C ALA A 121 4.70 -5.55 6.93
N GLY A 122 3.61 -5.90 7.60
CA GLY A 122 3.60 -6.56 8.90
C GLY A 122 2.26 -7.27 9.19
N PRO A 123 2.11 -7.97 10.33
CA PRO A 123 0.89 -8.71 10.63
C PRO A 123 -0.35 -7.81 10.69
N VAL A 124 -1.48 -8.28 10.18
CA VAL A 124 -2.78 -7.60 10.24
C VAL A 124 -3.72 -8.46 11.11
N GLU A 125 -4.13 -7.93 12.25
CA GLU A 125 -5.09 -8.57 13.15
C GLU A 125 -6.50 -8.07 12.83
N ILE A 126 -7.39 -9.00 12.46
CA ILE A 126 -8.78 -8.74 12.13
C ILE A 126 -9.65 -9.40 13.20
N THR A 127 -10.41 -8.58 13.91
CA THR A 127 -11.50 -9.06 14.78
C THR A 127 -12.71 -9.35 13.92
N ILE A 128 -13.22 -10.57 14.05
CA ILE A 128 -14.43 -11.05 13.39
C ILE A 128 -15.48 -11.21 14.49
N THR A 129 -16.66 -10.61 14.30
CA THR A 129 -17.75 -10.65 15.27
C THR A 129 -19.02 -11.14 14.60
N ALA A 130 -19.54 -12.28 15.07
CA ALA A 130 -20.88 -12.76 14.79
C ALA A 130 -21.89 -12.07 15.72
N ASP A 131 -23.12 -11.90 15.25
CA ASP A 131 -24.20 -11.41 16.11
C ASP A 131 -24.70 -12.52 17.06
N GLN A 132 -25.91 -12.35 17.59
CA GLN A 132 -26.48 -13.26 18.58
C GLN A 132 -27.09 -14.52 17.98
N ASP A 133 -27.19 -14.65 16.64
CA ASP A 133 -27.89 -15.76 15.98
C ASP A 133 -26.90 -16.76 15.35
N SER A 134 -25.60 -16.48 15.43
CA SER A 134 -24.53 -17.39 14.98
C SER A 134 -23.27 -17.34 15.84
N GLU A 135 -22.44 -18.36 15.72
CA GLU A 135 -21.10 -18.42 16.29
C GLU A 135 -20.07 -18.78 15.22
N ILE A 136 -18.81 -18.40 15.46
CA ILE A 136 -17.69 -18.60 14.53
C ILE A 136 -16.51 -19.29 15.21
N SER A 137 -15.67 -19.95 14.41
CA SER A 137 -14.54 -20.74 14.88
C SER A 137 -13.36 -20.70 13.90
N LEU A 138 -12.14 -20.74 14.45
CA LEU A 138 -10.89 -20.86 13.69
C LEU A 138 -10.38 -22.29 13.57
N ASP A 139 -10.81 -23.19 14.45
CA ASP A 139 -10.38 -24.59 14.50
C ASP A 139 -11.50 -25.57 14.12
N GLY A 140 -12.73 -25.08 13.96
CA GLY A 140 -13.93 -25.88 13.69
C GLY A 140 -14.42 -26.67 14.91
N GLU A 141 -13.84 -26.45 16.09
CA GLU A 141 -14.19 -27.17 17.33
C GLU A 141 -14.69 -26.21 18.42
N THR A 142 -14.03 -25.07 18.60
CA THR A 142 -14.37 -24.06 19.60
C THR A 142 -15.05 -22.89 18.93
N PHE A 143 -16.31 -22.65 19.27
CA PHE A 143 -17.15 -21.59 18.73
C PHE A 143 -17.29 -20.45 19.74
N ASP A 144 -17.25 -19.22 19.25
CA ASP A 144 -17.43 -17.98 20.02
C ASP A 144 -18.11 -16.93 19.13
N ASN A 145 -18.64 -15.87 19.72
CA ASN A 145 -19.21 -14.74 18.97
C ASN A 145 -18.11 -13.83 18.43
N GLU A 146 -16.90 -13.89 18.97
CA GLU A 146 -15.76 -13.09 18.53
C GLU A 146 -14.50 -13.93 18.41
N VAL A 147 -13.82 -13.85 17.26
CA VAL A 147 -12.49 -14.43 17.05
C VAL A 147 -11.56 -13.39 16.43
N VAL A 148 -10.26 -13.56 16.64
CA VAL A 148 -9.23 -12.71 16.04
C VAL A 148 -8.34 -13.55 15.13
N VAL A 149 -8.24 -13.16 13.86
CA VAL A 149 -7.31 -13.76 12.89
C VAL A 149 -6.13 -12.83 12.68
N SER A 150 -4.91 -13.39 12.65
CA SER A 150 -3.68 -12.65 12.33
C SER A 150 -3.17 -13.10 10.96
N LEU A 151 -3.24 -12.22 9.97
CA LEU A 151 -2.80 -12.47 8.60
C LEU A 151 -1.43 -11.84 8.36
N THR A 152 -0.47 -12.63 7.84
CA THR A 152 0.90 -12.16 7.53
C THR A 152 1.26 -12.28 6.06
N ASP A 153 0.38 -12.87 5.26
CA ASP A 153 0.51 -13.05 3.82
C ASP A 153 -0.89 -13.12 3.18
N THR A 154 -0.95 -13.46 1.89
CA THR A 154 -2.19 -13.54 1.12
C THR A 154 -2.83 -14.94 1.14
N THR A 155 -2.37 -15.85 1.99
CA THR A 155 -2.94 -17.19 2.12
C THR A 155 -4.30 -17.08 2.82
N PRO A 156 -5.38 -17.58 2.21
CA PRO A 156 -6.69 -17.55 2.86
C PRO A 156 -6.71 -18.36 4.15
N THR A 157 -7.29 -17.78 5.20
CA THR A 157 -7.58 -18.47 6.46
C THR A 157 -9.03 -18.92 6.47
N THR A 158 -9.27 -20.20 6.76
CA THR A 158 -10.62 -20.75 6.89
C THR A 158 -11.23 -20.36 8.23
N ILE A 159 -12.48 -19.91 8.18
CA ILE A 159 -13.36 -19.66 9.32
C ILE A 159 -14.58 -20.57 9.17
N THR A 160 -14.96 -21.22 10.27
CA THR A 160 -16.19 -22.00 10.34
C THR A 160 -17.28 -21.17 11.02
N VAL A 161 -18.51 -21.22 10.54
CA VAL A 161 -19.68 -20.52 11.10
C VAL A 161 -20.86 -21.49 11.24
N GLN A 162 -21.60 -21.37 12.33
CA GLN A 162 -22.82 -22.13 12.57
C GLN A 162 -23.93 -21.25 13.14
N ALA A 163 -25.19 -21.59 12.86
CA ALA A 163 -26.33 -20.95 13.50
C ALA A 163 -26.48 -21.47 14.94
N LEU A 164 -26.96 -20.63 15.85
CA LEU A 164 -27.36 -21.09 17.17
C LEU A 164 -28.69 -21.86 17.08
N ASP A 165 -28.80 -22.96 17.83
CA ASP A 165 -30.01 -23.79 17.90
C ASP A 165 -30.75 -23.47 19.18
N ASP A 166 -31.99 -22.98 19.09
CA ASP A 166 -32.80 -22.69 20.26
C ASP A 166 -34.18 -23.40 20.28
N THR A 167 -35.22 -22.77 20.84
CA THR A 167 -36.56 -23.35 20.94
C THR A 167 -37.66 -22.33 20.57
N ILE A 168 -37.27 -21.19 20.01
CA ILE A 168 -38.11 -20.05 19.66
C ILE A 168 -38.43 -20.19 18.18
N VAL A 169 -39.73 -20.12 17.85
CA VAL A 169 -40.13 -20.08 16.44
C VAL A 169 -40.00 -18.66 15.90
N GLU A 170 -39.03 -18.46 15.02
CA GLU A 170 -38.67 -17.21 14.37
C GLU A 170 -39.02 -17.24 12.88
N GLY A 171 -38.95 -18.42 12.27
CA GLY A 171 -38.99 -18.60 10.82
C GLY A 171 -37.68 -18.17 10.15
N ASP A 172 -37.64 -18.17 8.81
CA ASP A 172 -36.43 -17.76 8.07
C ASP A 172 -35.99 -16.34 8.47
N HIS A 173 -34.76 -16.23 8.96
CA HIS A 173 -34.16 -15.00 9.44
C HIS A 173 -32.71 -14.86 8.96
N ASN A 174 -31.98 -13.88 9.48
CA ASN A 174 -30.62 -13.55 9.05
C ASN A 174 -29.70 -13.35 10.25
N THR A 175 -28.47 -13.81 10.11
CA THR A 175 -27.35 -13.42 10.98
C THR A 175 -26.37 -12.53 10.21
N THR A 176 -25.62 -11.71 10.93
CA THR A 176 -24.61 -10.79 10.42
C THR A 176 -23.24 -11.11 11.03
N ILE A 177 -22.22 -11.20 10.17
CA ILE A 177 -20.81 -11.20 10.56
C ILE A 177 -20.17 -9.86 10.19
N SER A 178 -19.51 -9.24 11.15
CA SER A 178 -18.78 -7.97 10.98
C SER A 178 -17.27 -8.17 11.19
N TYR A 179 -16.48 -7.28 10.58
CA TYR A 179 -15.03 -7.38 10.53
C TYR A 179 -14.42 -6.02 10.81
N ALA A 180 -13.35 -5.99 11.61
CA ALA A 180 -12.57 -4.78 11.86
C ALA A 180 -11.09 -5.13 12.00
N ILE A 181 -10.23 -4.35 11.34
CA ILE A 181 -8.79 -4.38 11.64
C ILE A 181 -8.61 -3.70 13.00
N THR A 182 -8.09 -4.43 13.97
CA THR A 182 -7.89 -3.92 15.34
C THR A 182 -6.44 -3.64 15.68
N ASN A 183 -5.51 -4.18 14.88
CA ASN A 183 -4.08 -3.91 14.96
C ASN A 183 -3.43 -4.26 13.61
N THR A 184 -2.47 -3.45 13.17
CA THR A 184 -1.83 -3.63 11.86
C THR A 184 -0.36 -3.24 11.90
N GLY A 185 0.47 -4.04 11.25
CA GLY A 185 1.86 -3.72 10.94
C GLY A 185 2.01 -3.00 9.60
N ASP A 186 0.90 -2.72 8.90
CA ASP A 186 0.85 -2.06 7.60
C ASP A 186 -0.32 -1.07 7.56
N GLU A 187 -0.13 0.08 8.20
CA GLU A 187 -1.16 1.13 8.28
C GLU A 187 -1.46 1.76 6.91
N VAL A 188 -0.53 1.67 5.96
CA VAL A 188 -0.70 2.23 4.63
C VAL A 188 -1.67 1.35 3.82
N LYS A 189 -1.45 0.04 3.82
CA LYS A 189 -2.28 -0.90 3.07
C LYS A 189 -3.52 -1.34 3.83
N TYR A 190 -3.40 -1.60 5.11
CA TYR A 190 -4.46 -2.16 5.94
C TYR A 190 -4.67 -1.31 7.20
N PRO A 191 -5.11 -0.05 7.06
CA PRO A 191 -5.37 0.82 8.21
C PRO A 191 -6.53 0.30 9.07
N ASP A 192 -6.53 0.64 10.36
CA ASP A 192 -7.64 0.30 11.28
C ASP A 192 -8.98 0.97 10.88
N THR A 193 -8.92 1.97 10.02
CA THR A 193 -10.07 2.67 9.43
C THR A 193 -10.62 2.03 8.15
N LEU A 194 -9.99 0.95 7.65
CA LEU A 194 -10.45 0.26 6.44
C LEU A 194 -11.86 -0.30 6.67
N ILE A 195 -12.81 0.13 5.83
CA ILE A 195 -14.18 -0.35 5.90
C ILE A 195 -14.29 -1.71 5.21
N ILE A 196 -14.60 -2.74 5.99
CA ILE A 196 -14.85 -4.09 5.50
C ILE A 196 -16.38 -4.31 5.48
N PRO A 197 -16.98 -4.68 4.34
CA PRO A 197 -18.41 -4.98 4.28
C PRO A 197 -18.79 -6.13 5.22
N VAL A 198 -19.92 -5.97 5.91
CA VAL A 198 -20.51 -7.07 6.70
C VAL A 198 -21.02 -8.17 5.78
N THR A 199 -21.07 -9.40 6.28
CA THR A 199 -21.69 -10.53 5.60
C THR A 199 -23.01 -10.89 6.27
N GLU A 200 -24.10 -10.84 5.50
CA GLU A 200 -25.41 -11.32 5.92
C GLU A 200 -25.62 -12.76 5.42
N ILE A 201 -26.07 -13.65 6.29
CA ILE A 201 -26.33 -15.05 5.99
C ILE A 201 -27.77 -15.37 6.37
N THR A 202 -28.50 -16.07 5.50
CA THR A 202 -29.85 -16.55 5.83
C THR A 202 -29.79 -17.81 6.69
N ILE A 203 -30.59 -17.84 7.76
CA ILE A 203 -30.78 -18.99 8.65
C ILE A 203 -32.19 -19.55 8.41
N THR A 204 -32.26 -20.87 8.22
CA THR A 204 -33.53 -21.62 8.26
C THR A 204 -33.79 -22.07 9.69
N ASP A 205 -34.91 -21.61 10.25
CA ASP A 205 -35.42 -21.99 11.57
C ASP A 205 -35.86 -23.46 11.58
N ASN A 206 -35.45 -24.21 12.60
CA ASN A 206 -35.75 -25.64 12.71
C ASN A 206 -36.93 -25.95 13.65
N ASP A 207 -37.51 -24.92 14.26
CA ASP A 207 -38.46 -25.05 15.33
C ASP A 207 -39.89 -25.18 14.84
N ALA A 208 -40.64 -26.07 15.50
CA ALA A 208 -42.01 -26.33 15.11
C ALA A 208 -42.98 -25.37 15.81
N VAL A 209 -43.88 -24.76 15.04
CA VAL A 209 -45.06 -24.08 15.61
C VAL A 209 -45.88 -25.10 16.41
N VAL A 210 -45.91 -24.95 17.74
CA VAL A 210 -46.77 -25.77 18.60
C VAL A 210 -48.21 -25.25 18.49
N PRO A 211 -49.19 -26.11 18.12
CA PRO A 211 -50.59 -25.71 17.88
C PRO A 211 -51.41 -25.40 19.14
#